data_AF-A0A2I0KKP9-F1
#
_entry.id   AF-A0A2I0KKP9-F1
#
_cell.length_a   1.000
_cell.length_b   1.000
_cell.length_c   1.000
_cell.angle_alpha   90.00
_cell.angle_beta   90.00
_cell.angle_gamma   90.00
#
_symmetry.space_group_name_H-M   'P 1'
#
loop_
_entity.id
_entity.type
_entity.pdbx_description
1 polymer ?
#
loop_
_entity_poly.entity_id
_entity_poly.type
_entity_poly.pdbx_seq_one_letter_code
_entity_poly.pdbx_strand_id
1 'polypeptide(L)'
;MAAETQVAKLGTSLPVPWVQDLAKDKLGVVPEKYVRTEQDPLIIPDSASLPQVPVIDLQKLTSGDSVDSELQRLHHACKEWGFFQAFVVSEQQKLEWADAFYMMTLPTYMRKPYLFPKLPQPF
;
A
#
# COMPACT_ATOMS: atom_id res chain seq x y z
N MET A 1 15.47 -36.85 41.23
CA MET A 1 15.24 -35.39 41.13
C MET A 1 15.39 -35.00 39.68
N ALA A 2 14.28 -34.73 38.99
CA ALA A 2 14.28 -34.24 37.62
C ALA A 2 14.08 -32.71 37.66
N ALA A 3 14.98 -31.97 37.03
CA ALA A 3 14.88 -30.52 36.89
C ALA A 3 14.07 -30.19 35.64
N GLU A 4 13.00 -29.42 35.80
CA GLU A 4 12.18 -28.92 34.70
C GLU A 4 12.87 -27.73 34.01
N THR A 5 13.09 -27.85 32.70
CA THR A 5 13.65 -26.80 31.86
C THR A 5 12.55 -25.78 31.54
N GLN A 6 12.61 -24.59 32.16
CA GLN A 6 11.76 -23.47 31.76
C GLN A 6 12.22 -22.90 30.42
N VAL A 7 11.42 -23.12 29.38
CA VAL A 7 11.64 -22.50 28.06
C VAL A 7 11.25 -21.03 28.14
N ALA A 8 12.22 -20.13 27.98
CA ALA A 8 11.98 -18.70 27.93
C ALA A 8 11.04 -18.37 26.75
N LYS A 9 9.85 -17.84 27.04
CA LYS A 9 8.83 -17.48 26.05
C LYS A 9 9.18 -16.14 25.41
N LEU A 10 10.03 -16.18 24.38
CA LEU A 10 10.42 -15.02 23.58
C LEU A 10 9.31 -14.71 22.56
N GLY A 11 8.57 -13.61 22.77
CA GLY A 11 7.65 -13.04 21.79
C GLY A 11 6.24 -13.64 21.79
N THR A 12 5.31 -13.02 22.51
CA THR A 12 3.87 -13.26 22.36
C THR A 12 3.22 -12.02 21.77
N SER A 13 2.39 -12.18 20.74
CA SER A 13 1.56 -11.09 20.21
C SER A 13 0.57 -10.62 21.28
N LEU A 14 0.43 -9.30 21.45
CA LEU A 14 -0.68 -8.75 22.23
C LEU A 14 -1.99 -9.14 21.54
N PRO A 15 -2.97 -9.73 22.24
CA PRO A 15 -4.27 -10.01 21.64
C PRO A 15 -4.95 -8.69 21.31
N VAL A 16 -4.98 -8.34 20.02
CA VAL A 16 -5.70 -7.18 19.53
C VAL A 16 -7.12 -7.62 19.17
N PRO A 17 -8.17 -7.11 19.86
CA PRO A 17 -9.54 -7.43 19.51
C PRO A 17 -9.84 -7.03 18.07
N TRP A 18 -10.71 -7.80 17.42
CA TRP A 18 -11.06 -7.55 16.02
C TRP A 18 -11.73 -6.19 15.89
N VAL A 19 -11.13 -5.31 15.08
CA VAL A 19 -11.56 -3.91 14.98
C VAL A 19 -13.01 -3.79 14.52
N GLN A 20 -13.49 -4.74 13.70
CA GLN A 20 -14.88 -4.74 13.27
C GLN A 20 -15.86 -5.09 14.39
N ASP A 21 -15.48 -5.89 15.40
CA ASP A 21 -16.33 -6.12 16.57
C ASP A 21 -16.30 -4.93 17.52
N LEU A 22 -15.12 -4.31 17.70
CA LEU A 22 -15.01 -3.04 18.45
C LEU A 22 -15.90 -1.94 17.86
N ALA A 23 -16.03 -1.90 16.52
CA ALA A 23 -16.91 -0.94 15.84
C ALA A 23 -18.41 -1.22 16.07
N LYS A 24 -18.79 -2.48 16.33
CA LYS A 24 -20.20 -2.85 16.63
C LYS A 24 -20.60 -2.46 18.04
N ASP A 25 -19.66 -2.46 18.99
CA ASP A 25 -19.92 -2.26 20.42
C ASP A 25 -20.34 -0.83 20.82
N LYS A 26 -20.43 0.12 19.88
CA LYS A 26 -20.83 1.54 20.15
C LYS A 26 -20.08 2.18 21.32
N LEU A 27 -18.85 1.75 21.59
CA LEU A 27 -17.94 2.47 22.46
C LEU A 27 -17.67 3.80 21.76
N GLY A 28 -18.31 4.88 22.21
CA GLY A 28 -18.24 6.20 21.58
C GLY A 28 -16.85 6.85 21.61
N VAL A 29 -15.83 6.12 22.05
CA VAL A 29 -14.45 6.57 22.19
C VAL A 29 -13.53 5.54 21.52
N VAL A 30 -12.73 6.01 20.56
CA VAL A 30 -11.69 5.21 19.91
C VAL A 30 -10.61 4.87 20.94
N PRO A 31 -10.20 3.59 21.10
CA PRO A 31 -9.15 3.22 22.03
C PRO A 31 -7.83 3.95 21.72
N GLU A 32 -7.13 4.40 22.77
CA GLU A 32 -5.91 5.21 22.65
C GLU A 32 -4.84 4.59 21.73
N LYS A 33 -4.76 3.25 21.68
CA LYS A 33 -3.84 2.53 20.78
C LYS A 33 -4.05 2.77 19.28
N TYR A 34 -5.21 3.31 18.88
CA TYR A 34 -5.53 3.67 17.50
C TYR A 34 -5.51 5.18 17.26
N VAL A 35 -5.35 5.98 18.32
CA VAL A 35 -5.25 7.44 18.24
C VAL A 35 -3.87 7.78 17.69
N ARG A 36 -3.83 8.57 16.61
CA ARG A 36 -2.58 9.04 15.98
C ARG A 36 -2.28 10.44 16.50
N THR A 37 -1.22 10.58 17.29
CA THR A 37 -0.78 11.87 17.86
C THR A 37 0.02 12.71 16.85
N GLU A 38 0.69 12.04 15.92
CA GLU A 38 1.54 12.61 14.87
C GLU A 38 0.72 12.83 13.58
N GLN A 39 -0.37 13.59 13.66
CA GLN A 39 -1.05 14.00 12.44
C GLN A 39 -0.16 15.06 11.77
N ASP A 40 0.52 14.68 10.69
CA ASP A 40 1.02 15.66 9.72
C ASP A 40 -0.15 16.62 9.43
N PRO A 41 0.11 17.94 9.32
CA PRO A 41 -0.95 18.90 9.07
C PRO A 41 -1.84 18.38 7.95
N LEU A 42 -3.13 18.24 8.24
CA LEU A 42 -4.17 18.02 7.23
C LEU A 42 -4.14 19.24 6.31
N ILE A 43 -3.23 19.25 5.35
CA ILE A 43 -3.43 20.00 4.13
C ILE A 43 -4.63 19.25 3.54
N ILE A 44 -5.81 19.83 3.71
CA ILE A 44 -6.95 19.53 2.86
C ILE A 44 -6.77 20.55 1.74
N PRO A 45 -5.92 20.27 0.73
CA PRO A 45 -5.89 21.10 -0.44
C PRO A 45 -7.28 21.03 -1.05
N ASP A 46 -7.78 22.19 -1.45
CA ASP A 46 -9.05 22.31 -2.15
C ASP A 46 -9.04 21.27 -3.29
N SER A 47 -10.02 20.36 -3.26
CA SER A 47 -10.06 19.15 -4.11
C SER A 47 -9.97 19.46 -5.60
N ALA A 48 -10.25 20.70 -6.01
CA ALA A 48 -10.10 21.18 -7.37
C ALA A 48 -8.64 21.39 -7.82
N SER A 49 -7.69 21.50 -6.89
CA SER A 49 -6.27 21.83 -7.15
C SER A 49 -5.31 20.66 -6.91
N LEU A 50 -5.83 19.54 -6.42
CA LEU A 50 -5.02 18.34 -6.18
C LEU A 50 -4.56 17.75 -7.51
N PRO A 51 -3.28 17.37 -7.63
CA PRO A 51 -2.84 16.61 -8.77
C PRO A 51 -3.60 15.27 -8.77
N GLN A 52 -4.20 14.92 -9.90
CA GLN A 52 -4.94 13.67 -10.05
C GLN A 52 -3.97 12.52 -10.31
N VAL A 53 -4.18 11.38 -9.62
CA VAL A 53 -3.36 10.18 -9.82
C VAL A 53 -3.39 9.76 -11.29
N PRO A 54 -2.24 9.52 -11.94
CA PRO A 54 -2.19 9.09 -13.32
C PRO A 54 -2.95 7.79 -13.53
N VAL A 55 -3.72 7.69 -14.61
CA VAL A 55 -4.46 6.48 -14.99
C VAL A 55 -3.91 5.96 -16.31
N ILE A 56 -3.43 4.71 -16.33
CA ILE A 56 -2.81 4.07 -17.48
C ILE A 56 -3.77 3.02 -18.06
N ASP A 57 -4.03 3.13 -19.35
CA ASP A 57 -4.78 2.14 -20.12
C ASP A 57 -3.81 1.07 -20.65
N LEU A 58 -3.82 -0.10 -20.01
CA LEU A 58 -2.93 -1.19 -20.39
C LEU A 58 -3.27 -1.76 -21.77
N GLN A 59 -4.49 -1.56 -22.27
CA GLN A 59 -4.85 -1.97 -23.63
C GLN A 59 -4.07 -1.15 -24.66
N LYS A 60 -3.96 0.17 -24.43
CA LYS A 60 -3.24 1.09 -25.32
C LYS A 60 -1.74 0.85 -25.38
N LEU A 61 -1.17 0.24 -24.35
CA LEU A 61 0.23 -0.22 -24.39
C LEU A 61 0.45 -1.41 -25.33
N THR A 62 -0.63 -2.10 -25.72
CA THR A 62 -0.57 -3.29 -26.60
C THR A 62 -1.22 -3.06 -27.96
N SER A 63 -2.12 -2.08 -28.10
CA SER A 63 -2.76 -1.71 -29.37
C SER A 63 -1.97 -0.61 -30.08
N GLY A 64 -1.53 -0.91 -31.31
CA GLY A 64 -0.55 -0.11 -32.08
C GLY A 64 -0.88 1.38 -32.28
N ASP A 65 -2.14 1.78 -32.19
CA ASP A 65 -2.58 3.14 -32.54
C ASP A 65 -2.30 4.20 -31.45
N SER A 66 -1.81 3.79 -30.26
CA SER A 66 -1.49 4.74 -29.17
C SER A 66 -0.39 4.27 -28.19
N VAL A 67 0.47 3.34 -28.62
CA VAL A 67 1.51 2.77 -27.74
C VAL A 67 2.47 3.83 -27.22
N ASP A 68 2.98 4.70 -28.09
CA ASP A 68 4.00 5.68 -27.71
C ASP A 68 3.49 6.71 -26.71
N SER A 69 2.26 7.18 -26.88
CA SER A 69 1.66 8.18 -25.97
C SER A 69 1.34 7.58 -24.61
N GLU A 70 0.82 6.36 -24.57
CA GLU A 70 0.51 5.68 -23.31
C GLU A 70 1.79 5.23 -22.59
N LEU A 71 2.83 4.81 -23.34
CA LEU A 71 4.15 4.48 -22.79
C LEU A 71 4.82 5.72 -22.19
N GLN A 72 4.72 6.88 -22.85
CA GLN A 72 5.22 8.13 -22.31
C GLN A 72 4.47 8.52 -21.03
N ARG A 73 3.16 8.30 -20.97
CA ARG A 73 2.35 8.52 -19.77
C ARG A 73 2.76 7.61 -18.63
N LEU A 74 3.01 6.33 -18.91
CA LEU A 74 3.53 5.35 -17.94
C LEU A 74 4.90 5.77 -17.42
N HIS A 75 5.81 6.18 -18.30
CA HIS A 75 7.15 6.66 -17.91
C HIS A 75 7.06 7.87 -16.97
N HIS A 76 6.24 8.86 -17.33
CA HIS A 76 6.02 10.05 -16.53
C HIS A 76 5.43 9.71 -15.15
N ALA A 77 4.44 8.82 -15.10
CA ALA A 77 3.85 8.38 -13.84
C ALA A 77 4.89 7.66 -12.95
N CYS A 78 5.69 6.75 -13.52
CA CYS A 78 6.75 6.07 -12.76
C CYS A 78 7.79 7.05 -12.20
N LYS A 79 8.16 8.06 -12.99
CA LYS A 79 9.22 9.01 -12.63
C LYS A 79 8.78 10.05 -11.61
N GLU A 80 7.63 10.68 -11.85
CA GLU A 80 7.19 11.84 -11.06
C GLU A 80 6.30 11.42 -9.87
N TRP A 81 5.54 10.33 -10.01
CA TRP A 81 4.61 9.87 -8.97
C TRP A 81 5.11 8.64 -8.22
N GLY A 82 5.71 7.69 -8.93
CA GLY A 82 6.06 6.38 -8.39
C GLY A 82 4.87 5.42 -8.21
N PHE A 83 3.65 5.88 -8.49
CA PHE A 83 2.43 5.08 -8.49
C PHE A 83 1.43 5.60 -9.54
N PHE A 84 0.49 4.75 -9.95
CA PHE A 84 -0.56 5.06 -10.92
C PHE A 84 -1.72 4.07 -10.77
N GLN A 85 -2.88 4.44 -11.30
CA GLN A 85 -3.99 3.52 -11.52
C GLN A 85 -3.81 2.86 -12.89
N ALA A 86 -4.15 1.59 -13.01
CA ALA A 86 -4.12 0.87 -14.28
C ALA A 86 -5.46 0.17 -14.52
N PHE A 87 -5.93 0.16 -15.76
CA PHE A 87 -7.13 -0.56 -16.16
C PHE A 87 -6.94 -1.18 -17.54
N VAL A 88 -7.76 -2.18 -17.86
CA VAL A 88 -7.85 -2.80 -19.19
C VAL A 88 -9.32 -2.76 -19.58
N VAL A 89 -9.64 -2.18 -20.74
CA VAL A 89 -10.96 -2.36 -21.37
C VAL A 89 -10.81 -3.46 -22.41
N SER A 90 -11.61 -4.52 -22.30
CA SER A 90 -11.68 -5.60 -23.30
C SER A 90 -13.13 -6.08 -23.38
N GLU A 91 -13.61 -6.45 -24.56
CA GLU A 91 -14.98 -6.96 -24.76
C GLU A 91 -15.26 -8.21 -23.91
N GLN A 92 -14.22 -9.00 -23.61
CA GLN A 92 -14.25 -10.06 -22.62
C GLN A 92 -13.72 -9.51 -21.29
N GLN A 93 -14.50 -8.69 -20.59
CA GLN A 93 -14.15 -8.22 -19.26
C GLN A 93 -14.17 -9.38 -18.25
N LYS A 94 -13.09 -10.15 -18.22
CA LYS A 94 -12.75 -11.04 -17.12
C LYS A 94 -11.42 -10.58 -16.52
N LEU A 95 -11.46 -9.45 -15.82
CA LEU A 95 -10.42 -9.14 -14.85
C LEU A 95 -10.66 -10.02 -13.63
N GLU A 96 -9.83 -11.04 -13.42
CA GLU A 96 -9.68 -11.68 -12.11
C GLU A 96 -8.88 -10.70 -11.23
N TRP A 97 -9.53 -9.61 -10.80
CA TRP A 97 -8.95 -8.45 -10.09
C TRP A 97 -8.34 -8.77 -8.73
N ALA A 98 -8.25 -10.04 -8.33
CA ALA A 98 -7.82 -10.43 -7.01
C ALA A 98 -6.29 -10.39 -6.80
N ASP A 99 -5.45 -10.49 -7.84
CA ASP A 99 -4.02 -10.79 -7.62
C ASP A 99 -3.00 -9.88 -8.33
N ALA A 100 -3.41 -8.75 -8.90
CA ALA A 100 -2.46 -7.84 -9.57
C ALA A 100 -1.78 -6.88 -8.58
N PHE A 101 -0.82 -7.39 -7.80
CA PHE A 101 0.08 -6.58 -6.97
C PHE A 101 1.30 -6.14 -7.79
N TYR A 102 1.27 -4.91 -8.32
CA TYR A 102 2.42 -4.33 -9.03
C TYR A 102 3.36 -3.64 -8.05
N MET A 103 4.56 -4.23 -7.86
CA MET A 103 5.63 -3.65 -7.06
C MET A 103 6.77 -3.16 -7.97
N MET A 104 6.82 -1.86 -8.25
CA MET A 104 7.95 -1.24 -8.94
C MET A 104 9.07 -0.98 -7.92
N THR A 105 10.04 -1.89 -7.85
CA THR A 105 11.25 -1.66 -7.03
C THR A 105 12.26 -0.85 -7.83
N LEU A 106 12.66 0.33 -7.33
CA LEU A 106 13.70 1.20 -7.92
C LEU A 106 14.93 0.39 -8.38
N PRO A 107 15.71 0.77 -9.40
CA PRO A 107 16.98 0.11 -9.72
C PRO A 107 17.86 -0.18 -8.50
N THR A 108 18.58 -1.30 -8.49
CA THR A 108 19.34 -1.80 -7.33
C THR A 108 20.30 -0.78 -6.73
N TYR A 109 20.89 0.10 -7.55
CA TYR A 109 21.78 1.17 -7.11
C TYR A 109 21.07 2.32 -6.34
N MET A 110 19.75 2.45 -6.48
CA MET A 110 18.92 3.42 -5.73
C MET A 110 18.17 2.77 -4.57
N ARG A 111 18.13 1.43 -4.51
CA ARG A 111 17.59 0.73 -3.33
C ARG A 111 18.54 0.98 -2.16
N LYS A 112 17.98 1.25 -0.99
CA LYS A 112 18.72 1.34 0.27
C LYS A 112 18.47 0.06 1.09
N PRO A 113 19.05 -1.10 0.72
CA PRO A 113 18.72 -2.40 1.31
C PRO A 113 19.05 -2.47 2.81
N TYR A 114 20.00 -1.66 3.28
CA TYR A 114 20.38 -1.55 4.68
C TYR A 114 19.28 -0.93 5.59
N LEU A 115 18.20 -0.38 5.01
CA LEU A 115 17.05 0.13 5.77
C LEU A 115 15.99 -0.93 6.04
N PHE A 116 15.94 -2.02 5.28
CA PHE A 116 14.96 -3.12 5.49
C PHE A 116 15.05 -3.75 6.88
N PRO A 117 16.24 -4.05 7.43
CA PRO A 117 16.38 -4.55 8.80
C PRO A 117 16.05 -3.51 9.88
N LYS A 118 15.94 -2.23 9.51
CA LYS A 118 15.61 -1.11 10.40
C LYS A 118 14.14 -0.71 10.34
N LEU A 119 13.34 -1.43 9.54
CA LEU A 119 11.90 -1.26 9.58
C LEU A 119 11.42 -1.62 10.99
N PRO A 120 10.57 -0.78 11.59
CA PRO A 120 10.04 -1.08 12.91
C PRO A 120 9.38 -2.46 12.86
N GLN A 121 9.78 -3.33 13.79
CA GLN A 121 9.17 -4.65 13.88
C GLN A 121 7.69 -4.49 14.23
N PRO A 122 6.80 -5.32 13.65
CA PRO A 122 5.41 -5.30 14.04
C PRO A 122 5.30 -5.53 15.55
N PHE A 123 4.60 -4.63 16.23
CA PHE A 123 4.39 -4.58 17.68
C PHE A 123 3.68 -5.82 18.22
#